data_AF-A0A6B3CAU8-F1
#
_entry.id   AF-A0A6B3CAU8-F1
#
_cell.length_a   1.000
_cell.length_b   1.000
_cell.length_c   1.000
_cell.angle_alpha   90.00
_cell.angle_beta   90.00
_cell.angle_gamma   90.00
#
_symmetry.space_group_name_H-M   'P 1'
#
loop_
_entity.id
_entity.type
_entity.pdbx_description
1 polymer ?
#
loop_
_entity_poly.entity_id
_entity_poly.type
_entity_poly.pdbx_seq_one_letter_code
_entity_poly.pdbx_strand_id
1 'polypeptide(L)'
;LLGIGLGTHIQSLAPGSPVDIKTLAKRFPEGPDRIAAALRELETHGYLRRTRERTTGGNIVTRTVSCNQPGRHTEGHADRRTKP
;
A
#
# COMPACT_ATOMS: atom_id res chain seq x y z
N LEU A 1 -5.28 14.27 -11.18
CA LEU A 1 -4.40 13.08 -11.19
C LEU A 1 -3.60 13.02 -9.88
N LEU A 2 -4.29 12.83 -8.75
CA LEU A 2 -3.62 12.76 -7.43
C LEU A 2 -2.88 11.43 -7.23
N GLY A 3 -3.30 10.37 -7.92
CA GLY A 3 -2.70 9.04 -7.84
C GLY A 3 -1.20 9.02 -8.15
N ILE A 4 -0.76 9.73 -9.20
CA ILE A 4 0.66 9.71 -9.60
C ILE A 4 1.56 10.31 -8.52
N GLY A 5 1.21 11.50 -8.01
CA GLY A 5 1.98 12.16 -6.95
C GLY A 5 2.00 11.33 -5.66
N LEU A 6 0.88 10.71 -5.31
CA LEU A 6 0.77 9.83 -4.16
C LEU A 6 1.62 8.56 -4.33
N GLY A 7 1.59 7.95 -5.51
CA GLY A 7 2.39 6.77 -5.85
C GLY A 7 3.89 7.04 -5.78
N THR A 8 4.35 8.18 -6.29
CA THR A 8 5.76 8.60 -6.19
C THR A 8 6.19 8.80 -4.75
N HIS A 9 5.35 9.44 -3.92
CA HIS A 9 5.66 9.60 -2.51
C HIS A 9 5.80 8.25 -1.79
N ILE A 10 4.85 7.34 -2.00
CA ILE A 10 4.88 6.00 -1.39
C ILE A 10 6.17 5.23 -1.76
N GLN A 11 6.61 5.33 -3.01
CA GLN A 11 7.85 4.67 -3.48
C GLN A 11 9.13 5.28 -2.87
N SER A 12 9.11 6.56 -2.50
CA SER A 12 10.25 7.24 -1.86
C SER A 12 10.43 6.87 -0.39
N LEU A 13 9.40 6.28 0.24
CA LEU A 13 9.43 5.93 1.65
C LEU A 13 10.23 4.66 1.91
N ALA A 14 10.84 4.59 3.10
CA ALA A 14 11.48 3.36 3.57
C ALA A 14 10.45 2.23 3.69
N PRO A 15 10.82 0.96 3.41
CA PRO A 15 9.94 -0.18 3.64
C PRO A 15 9.39 -0.20 5.06
N GLY A 16 8.08 -0.44 5.19
CA GLY A 16 7.39 -0.42 6.49
C GLY A 16 6.89 0.95 6.94
N SER A 17 7.11 2.00 6.16
CA SER A 17 6.53 3.32 6.45
C SER A 17 5.00 3.28 6.43
N PRO A 18 4.32 4.02 7.33
CA PRO A 18 2.87 4.08 7.37
C PRO A 18 2.33 4.83 6.14
N VAL A 19 1.44 4.17 5.40
CA VAL A 19 0.79 4.71 4.19
C VAL A 19 -0.73 4.62 4.29
N ASP A 20 -1.26 4.79 5.50
CA ASP A 20 -2.70 4.88 5.74
C ASP A 20 -3.25 6.26 5.38
N ILE A 21 -4.57 6.34 5.17
CA ILE A 21 -5.27 7.55 4.74
C ILE A 21 -5.01 8.71 5.70
N LYS A 22 -4.99 8.48 7.03
CA LYS A 22 -4.82 9.56 8.01
C LYS A 22 -3.39 10.08 7.99
N THR A 23 -2.41 9.19 7.88
CA THR A 23 -0.99 9.57 7.75
C THR A 23 -0.74 10.38 6.49
N LEU A 24 -1.28 9.94 5.35
CA LEU A 24 -1.13 10.64 4.08
C LEU A 24 -1.88 11.98 4.08
N ALA A 25 -3.11 12.05 4.59
CA ALA A 25 -3.87 13.29 4.68
C ALA A 25 -3.26 14.35 5.62
N LYS A 26 -2.33 13.97 6.52
CA LYS A 26 -1.55 14.94 7.31
C LYS A 26 -0.40 15.57 6.52
N ARG A 27 0.10 14.87 5.50
CA ARG A 27 1.28 15.30 4.72
C ARG A 27 0.89 16.05 3.44
N PHE A 28 -0.28 15.72 2.91
CA PHE A 28 -0.83 16.25 1.68
C PHE A 28 -1.91 17.29 1.98
N PRO A 29 -2.01 18.40 1.22
CA PRO A 29 -3.12 19.36 1.35
C PRO A 29 -4.48 18.74 0.96
N GLU A 30 -4.47 17.56 0.36
CA GLU A 30 -5.66 16.82 -0.03
C GLU A 30 -6.38 16.18 1.17
N GLY A 31 -7.72 16.29 1.17
CA GLY A 31 -8.55 15.67 2.19
C GLY A 31 -8.56 14.13 2.14
N PRO A 32 -8.97 13.48 3.25
CA PRO A 32 -8.99 12.02 3.40
C PRO A 32 -9.71 11.29 2.25
N ASP A 33 -10.82 11.84 1.75
CA ASP A 33 -11.59 11.21 0.67
C ASP A 33 -10.83 11.20 -0.65
N ARG A 34 -10.09 12.27 -0.96
CA ARG A 34 -9.26 12.32 -2.17
C ARG A 34 -8.06 11.38 -2.07
N ILE A 35 -7.45 11.28 -0.89
CA ILE A 35 -6.39 10.30 -0.63
C ILE A 35 -6.94 8.88 -0.77
N ALA A 36 -8.12 8.59 -0.23
CA ALA A 36 -8.78 7.30 -0.37
C ALA A 36 -9.08 6.97 -1.84
N ALA A 37 -9.59 7.94 -2.61
CA ALA A 37 -9.84 7.79 -4.04
C ALA A 37 -8.54 7.52 -4.82
N ALA A 38 -7.47 8.27 -4.54
CA ALA A 38 -6.16 8.08 -5.18
C ALA A 38 -5.54 6.71 -4.86
N LEU A 39 -5.67 6.23 -3.63
CA LEU A 39 -5.23 4.87 -3.27
C LEU A 39 -6.02 3.79 -4.02
N ARG A 40 -7.34 3.97 -4.18
CA ARG A 40 -8.20 3.05 -4.95
C ARG A 40 -7.86 3.07 -6.44
N GLU A 41 -7.57 4.24 -7.00
CA GLU A 41 -7.12 4.41 -8.38
C GLU A 41 -5.80 3.64 -8.61
N LEU A 42 -4.81 3.85 -7.75
CA LEU A 42 -3.52 3.15 -7.81
C LEU A 42 -3.67 1.62 -7.65
N GLU A 43 -4.58 1.17 -6.80
CA GLU A 43 -4.90 -0.25 -6.64
C GLU A 43 -5.57 -0.84 -7.89
N THR A 44 -6.52 -0.11 -8.49
CA THR A 44 -7.21 -0.51 -9.73
C THR A 44 -6.24 -0.68 -10.88
N HIS A 45 -5.22 0.19 -10.95
CA HIS A 45 -4.17 0.12 -11.97
C HIS A 45 -3.03 -0.85 -11.61
N GLY A 46 -3.07 -1.51 -10.46
CA GLY A 46 -2.07 -2.49 -10.04
C GLY A 46 -0.75 -1.89 -9.53
N TYR A 47 -0.68 -0.58 -9.29
CA TYR A 47 0.48 0.08 -8.68
C TYR A 47 0.56 -0.12 -7.17
N LEU A 48 -0.57 -0.39 -6.52
CA LEU A 48 -0.65 -0.72 -5.10
C LEU A 48 -1.42 -2.02 -4.89
N ARG A 49 -1.02 -2.78 -3.88
CA ARG A 49 -1.78 -3.91 -3.36
C ARG A 49 -1.96 -3.74 -1.86
N ARG A 50 -3.20 -3.88 -1.38
CA ARG A 50 -3.52 -3.75 0.04
C ARG A 50 -4.07 -5.07 0.57
N THR A 51 -3.27 -5.77 1.37
CA THR A 51 -3.65 -7.05 1.99
C THR A 51 -3.87 -6.86 3.48
N ARG A 52 -4.89 -7.50 4.03
CA ARG A 52 -5.06 -7.61 5.48
C ARG A 52 -4.30 -8.84 5.94
N GLU A 53 -3.22 -8.64 6.66
CA GLU A 53 -2.37 -9.71 7.16
C GLU A 53 -2.54 -9.83 8.67
N ARG A 54 -2.66 -11.06 9.17
CA ARG A 54 -2.61 -11.35 10.60
C ARG A 54 -1.14 -11.44 11.00
N THR A 55 -0.72 -10.61 11.95
CA THR A 55 0.61 -10.69 12.53
C THR A 55 0.68 -11.86 13.50
N THR A 56 1.90 -12.35 13.76
CA THR A 56 2.15 -13.42 14.76
C THR A 56 1.64 -13.04 16.16
N GLY A 57 1.52 -11.74 16.45
CA GLY A 57 0.93 -11.23 17.69
C GLY A 57 -0.61 -11.17 17.71
N GLY A 58 -1.30 -11.75 16.72
CA GLY A 58 -2.77 -11.82 16.67
C GLY A 58 -3.46 -10.56 16.12
N ASN A 59 -2.71 -9.53 15.75
CA ASN A 59 -3.28 -8.28 15.23
C ASN A 59 -3.51 -8.36 13.71
N ILE A 60 -4.62 -7.82 13.22
CA ILE A 60 -4.84 -7.65 11.77
C ILE A 60 -4.29 -6.29 11.34
N VAL A 61 -3.25 -6.29 10.51
CA VAL A 61 -2.67 -5.08 9.93
C VAL A 61 -3.01 -4.99 8.44
N THR A 62 -3.15 -3.77 7.94
CA THR A 62 -3.23 -3.55 6.49
C THR A 62 -1.81 -3.34 5.97
N ARG A 63 -1.32 -4.27 5.17
CA ARG A 63 -0.06 -4.16 4.48
C ARG A 63 -0.30 -3.60 3.08
N THR A 64 0.33 -2.47 2.80
CA THR A 64 0.33 -1.87 1.47
C THR A 64 1.67 -2.18 0.81
N VAL A 65 1.64 -2.82 -0.35
CA VAL A 65 2.81 -3.12 -1.17
C VAL A 65 2.74 -2.24 -2.42
N SER A 66 3.81 -1.50 -2.68
CA SER A 66 3.95 -0.75 -3.93
C SER A 66 4.56 -1.64 -5.00
N CYS A 67 3.95 -1.65 -6.17
CA CYS A 67 4.33 -2.47 -7.32
C CYS A 67 4.77 -1.55 -8.46
N ASN A 68 6.09 -1.44 -8.69
CA ASN A 68 6.62 -0.61 -9.78
C ASN A 68 6.41 -1.22 -11.18
N GLN A 69 5.96 -2.48 -11.25
CA GLN A 69 5.67 -3.19 -12.50
C GLN A 69 4.26 -3.79 -12.43
N PRO A 70 3.21 -3.01 -12.78
CA PRO A 70 1.85 -3.54 -12.88
C PRO A 70 1.81 -4.57 -14.02
N GLY A 71 1.66 -5.84 -13.69
CA GLY A 71 1.65 -6.95 -14.66
C GLY A 71 2.58 -8.11 -14.33
N ARG A 72 3.61 -7.91 -13.49
CA ARG A 72 4.31 -9.03 -12.83
C ARG A 72 3.52 -9.43 -11.59
N HIS A 73 2.41 -10.12 -11.80
CA HIS A 73 1.82 -10.93 -10.74
C HIS A 73 2.82 -12.02 -10.37
N THR A 74 3.74 -11.72 -9.45
CA THR A 74 4.48 -12.76 -8.76
C THR A 74 3.48 -13.46 -7.85
N GLU A 75 2.85 -14.50 -8.38
CA GLU A 75 2.42 -15.65 -7.58
C GLU A 75 3.61 -16.04 -6.68
N GLY A 76 3.44 -16.00 -5.37
CA GLY A 76 4.47 -16.46 -4.42
C GLY A 76 5.06 -15.39 -3.51
N HIS A 77 4.27 -14.93 -2.54
CA HIS A 77 4.83 -14.60 -1.21
C HIS A 77 3.94 -15.02 -0.04
N ALA A 78 2.76 -15.59 -0.29
CA ALA A 78 1.93 -16.16 0.76
C ALA A 78 2.28 -17.64 1.02
N ASP A 79 3.56 -17.99 1.18
CA ASP A 79 3.98 -19.26 1.84
C ASP A 79 5.50 -19.35 2.12
N ARG A 80 6.08 -18.42 2.91
CA ARG A 80 7.47 -18.60 3.43
C ARG A 80 7.64 -18.19 4.89
N ARG A 81 6.60 -18.34 5.71
CA ARG A 81 6.76 -18.24 7.17
C ARG A 81 6.01 -19.33 7.94
N THR A 82 6.32 -20.56 7.58
CA THR A 82 6.33 -21.69 8.50
C THR A 82 7.47 -22.61 8.06
N LYS A 83 8.60 -22.57 8.76
CA LYS A 83 9.46 -23.74 8.88
C LYS A 83 9.53 -24.11 10.36
N PRO A 84 9.43 -25.42 10.68
CA PRO A 84 9.56 -25.94 12.04
C PRO A 84 10.98 -25.77 12.58
#